data_AF-A0A821E476-F1
#
_entry.id   AF-A0A821E476-F1
#
_cell.length_a   1.000
_cell.length_b   1.000
_cell.length_c   1.000
_cell.angle_alpha   90.00
_cell.angle_beta   90.00
_cell.angle_gamma   90.00
#
_symmetry.space_group_name_H-M   'P 1'
#
loop_
_entity.id
_entity.type
_entity.pdbx_description
1 polymer ?
#
loop_
_entity_poly.entity_id
_entity_poly.type
_entity_poly.pdbx_seq_one_letter_code
_entity_poly.pdbx_strand_id
1 'polypeptide(L)'
;MFTAKKLLWVLKEHGQSWDGTYFRDTILRQHVIPFLRDPSNVLDTDEVIFLHDKAPCMKANATQHLLEDEDVNFWGNSIWPGNSPDMNPAENVGAIIKDKVEELM
;
A
#
# COMPACT_ATOMS: atom_id res chain seq x y z
N MET A 1 10.44 -0.35 11.26
CA MET A 1 11.03 -1.65 10.83
C MET A 1 10.14 -2.19 9.72
N PHE A 2 10.70 -2.45 8.54
CA PHE A 2 9.95 -3.08 7.46
C PHE A 2 9.79 -4.56 7.79
N THR A 3 8.55 -5.03 7.85
CA THR A 3 8.23 -6.44 8.11
C THR A 3 8.00 -7.23 6.83
N ALA A 4 8.00 -6.57 5.66
CA ALA A 4 7.91 -7.24 4.37
C ALA A 4 9.26 -7.89 3.97
N LYS A 5 9.21 -9.16 3.58
CA LYS A 5 10.33 -9.95 3.03
C LYS A 5 10.50 -9.76 1.52
N LYS A 6 9.44 -9.34 0.83
CA LYS A 6 9.39 -9.13 -0.62
C LYS A 6 8.79 -7.77 -0.96
N LEU A 7 8.99 -7.32 -2.19
CA LEU A 7 8.31 -6.15 -2.73
C LEU A 7 7.14 -6.61 -3.61
N LEU A 8 6.00 -5.93 -3.48
CA LEU A 8 4.84 -6.10 -4.33
C LEU A 8 4.76 -4.92 -5.30
N TRP A 9 4.71 -5.22 -6.60
CA TRP A 9 4.51 -4.24 -7.66
C TRP A 9 3.21 -4.55 -8.37
N VAL A 10 2.33 -3.55 -8.47
CA VAL A 10 1.13 -3.65 -9.31
C VAL A 10 1.23 -2.59 -10.39
N LEU A 11 1.45 -3.06 -11.62
CA LEU A 11 1.51 -2.21 -12.81
C LEU A 11 0.13 -2.21 -13.46
N LYS A 12 -0.33 -1.01 -13.86
CA LYS A 12 -1.56 -0.85 -14.61
C LYS A 12 -1.27 -0.57 -16.08
N GLU A 13 -2.21 -0.90 -16.93
CA GLU A 13 -2.14 -0.58 -18.34
C GLU A 13 -2.27 0.93 -18.58
N HIS A 14 -1.72 1.39 -19.70
CA HIS A 14 -1.84 2.77 -20.11
C HIS A 14 -3.32 3.15 -20.29
N GLY A 15 -3.73 4.31 -19.75
CA GLY A 15 -5.12 4.79 -19.84
C GLY A 15 -6.09 4.22 -18.79
N GLN A 16 -5.70 3.22 -17.98
CA GLN A 16 -6.58 2.68 -16.94
C GLN A 16 -6.72 3.67 -15.76
N SER A 17 -7.96 3.89 -15.29
CA SER A 17 -8.25 4.79 -14.16
C SER A 17 -7.94 4.12 -12.82
N TRP A 18 -7.34 4.87 -11.90
CA TRP A 18 -7.22 4.51 -10.48
C TRP A 18 -8.38 5.12 -9.71
N ASP A 19 -9.59 4.63 -9.94
CA ASP A 19 -10.73 5.02 -9.12
C ASP A 19 -10.78 4.20 -7.82
N GLY A 20 -11.69 4.58 -6.92
CA GLY A 20 -11.84 3.89 -5.64
C GLY A 20 -12.28 2.43 -5.78
N THR A 21 -12.97 2.07 -6.86
CA THR A 21 -13.43 0.69 -7.10
C THR A 21 -12.26 -0.18 -7.54
N TYR A 22 -11.50 0.26 -8.55
CA TYR A 22 -10.28 -0.43 -8.98
C TYR A 22 -9.31 -0.61 -7.82
N PHE A 23 -9.19 0.41 -6.99
CA PHE A 23 -8.33 0.36 -5.82
C PHE A 23 -8.75 -0.72 -4.82
N ARG A 24 -10.04 -0.78 -4.44
CA ARG A 24 -10.54 -1.78 -3.49
C ARG A 24 -10.54 -3.19 -4.08
N ASP A 25 -11.04 -3.34 -5.30
CA ASP A 25 -11.34 -4.66 -5.88
C ASP A 25 -10.11 -5.32 -6.52
N THR A 26 -9.20 -4.53 -7.08
CA THR A 26 -7.97 -5.05 -7.68
C THR A 26 -6.81 -4.90 -6.71
N ILE A 27 -6.48 -3.67 -6.32
CA ILE A 27 -5.24 -3.42 -5.57
C ILE A 27 -5.29 -4.06 -4.18
N LEU A 28 -6.36 -3.82 -3.43
CA LEU A 28 -6.46 -4.35 -2.07
C LEU A 28 -6.82 -5.85 -2.07
N ARG A 29 -7.98 -6.21 -2.63
CA ARG A 29 -8.50 -7.58 -2.55
C ARG A 29 -7.65 -8.62 -3.29
N GLN A 30 -7.14 -8.31 -4.48
CA GLN A 30 -6.42 -9.31 -5.29
C GLN A 30 -4.92 -9.33 -5.02
N HIS A 31 -4.34 -8.23 -4.49
CA HIS A 31 -2.89 -8.12 -4.35
C HIS A 31 -2.45 -7.87 -2.90
N VAL A 32 -2.81 -6.73 -2.30
CA VAL A 32 -2.26 -6.33 -1.00
C VAL A 32 -2.69 -7.28 0.12
N ILE A 33 -3.98 -7.58 0.25
CA ILE A 33 -4.49 -8.43 1.34
C ILE A 33 -3.92 -9.85 1.26
N PRO A 34 -3.93 -10.54 0.10
CA PRO A 34 -3.26 -11.84 -0.04
C PRO A 34 -1.76 -11.76 0.26
N PHE A 35 -1.08 -10.68 -0.14
CA PHE A 35 0.34 -10.49 0.14
C PHE A 35 0.63 -10.42 1.64
N LEU A 36 -0.17 -9.65 2.39
CA LEU A 36 -0.02 -9.49 3.84
C LEU A 36 -0.30 -10.79 4.63
N ARG A 37 -1.20 -11.64 4.12
CA ARG A 37 -1.58 -12.91 4.76
C ARG A 37 -0.63 -14.08 4.44
N ASP A 38 0.33 -13.89 3.54
CA ASP A 38 1.28 -14.94 3.16
C ASP A 38 2.56 -14.86 4.02
N PRO A 39 2.85 -15.88 4.85
CA PRO A 39 4.02 -15.89 5.75
C PRO A 39 5.37 -15.91 4.99
N SER A 40 5.36 -16.20 3.68
CA SER A 40 6.55 -16.08 2.83
C SER A 40 6.85 -14.63 2.42
N ASN A 41 5.88 -13.72 2.57
CA ASN A 41 5.97 -12.32 2.15
C ASN A 41 6.21 -11.36 3.31
N VAL A 42 5.88 -11.73 4.54
CA VAL A 42 6.08 -10.91 5.75
C VAL A 42 6.79 -11.70 6.86
N LEU A 43 7.45 -11.01 7.81
CA LEU A 43 8.14 -11.61 8.95
C LEU A 43 7.18 -12.40 9.84
N ASP A 44 6.06 -11.79 10.19
CA ASP A 44 4.97 -12.35 10.98
C ASP A 44 3.64 -11.79 10.43
N THR A 45 2.69 -12.67 10.14
CA THR A 45 1.36 -12.28 9.61
C THR A 45 0.48 -11.67 10.67
N ASP A 46 0.73 -11.97 11.95
CA ASP A 46 -0.11 -11.51 13.06
C ASP A 46 0.33 -10.11 13.56
N GLU A 47 1.60 -9.75 13.35
CA GLU A 47 2.16 -8.45 13.73
C GLU A 47 2.23 -7.44 12.57
N VAL A 48 1.79 -7.82 11.37
CA VAL A 48 1.87 -6.94 10.20
C VAL A 48 0.91 -5.76 10.35
N ILE A 49 1.40 -4.55 10.10
CA ILE A 49 0.57 -3.33 10.02
C ILE A 49 0.69 -2.76 8.62
N PHE A 50 -0.45 -2.66 7.94
CA PHE A 50 -0.54 -2.02 6.64
C PHE A 50 -0.47 -0.50 6.79
N LEU A 51 0.57 0.10 6.22
CA LEU A 51 0.82 1.53 6.25
C LEU A 51 0.45 2.17 4.91
N HIS A 52 -0.33 3.24 4.95
CA HIS A 52 -0.73 3.97 3.75
C HIS A 52 -0.93 5.47 4.01
N ASP A 53 -0.90 6.27 2.95
CA ASP A 53 -1.10 7.71 3.03
C ASP A 53 -2.60 8.09 3.03
N LYS A 54 -2.89 9.39 2.93
CA LYS A 54 -4.27 9.91 2.86
C LYS A 54 -4.74 10.21 1.42
N ALA A 55 -4.25 9.46 0.43
CA ALA A 55 -4.77 9.56 -0.93
C ALA A 55 -6.31 9.37 -0.96
N PRO A 56 -7.04 10.00 -1.91
CA PRO A 56 -8.51 9.93 -1.94
C PRO A 56 -9.10 8.51 -1.91
N CYS A 57 -8.47 7.55 -2.57
CA CYS A 57 -8.91 6.15 -2.56
C CYS A 57 -8.67 5.46 -1.21
N MET A 58 -7.57 5.78 -0.51
CA MET A 58 -7.22 5.22 0.79
C MET A 58 -8.09 5.80 1.91
N LYS A 59 -8.29 7.12 1.92
CA LYS A 59 -9.04 7.80 2.98
C LYS A 59 -10.55 7.58 2.93
N ALA A 60 -11.09 7.06 1.82
CA ALA A 60 -12.52 6.87 1.64
C ALA A 60 -13.08 5.87 2.67
N ASN A 61 -14.23 6.17 3.27
CA ASN A 61 -14.85 5.30 4.28
C ASN A 61 -15.06 3.87 3.77
N ALA A 62 -15.45 3.71 2.51
CA ALA A 62 -15.61 2.39 1.88
C ALA A 62 -14.31 1.57 1.86
N THR A 63 -13.15 2.23 1.79
CA THR A 63 -11.84 1.56 1.83
C THR A 63 -11.42 1.26 3.26
N GLN A 64 -11.69 2.17 4.21
CA GLN A 64 -11.42 1.95 5.63
C GLN A 64 -12.24 0.76 6.16
N HIS A 65 -13.55 0.74 5.90
CA HIS A 65 -14.42 -0.38 6.27
C HIS A 65 -14.01 -1.69 5.59
N LEU A 66 -13.55 -1.66 4.33
CA LEU A 66 -13.05 -2.86 3.66
C LEU A 66 -11.85 -3.47 4.42
N LEU A 67 -10.91 -2.64 4.87
CA LEU A 67 -9.74 -3.12 5.60
C LEU A 67 -10.12 -3.67 6.98
N GLU A 68 -11.10 -3.04 7.65
CA GLU A 68 -11.67 -3.51 8.92
C GLU A 68 -12.42 -4.84 8.73
N ASP A 69 -13.29 -4.95 7.71
CA ASP A 69 -14.06 -6.16 7.39
C ASP A 69 -13.15 -7.34 7.00
N GLU A 70 -11.98 -7.06 6.42
CA GLU A 70 -10.95 -8.04 6.07
C GLU A 70 -9.95 -8.29 7.21
N ASP A 71 -10.20 -7.77 8.41
CA ASP A 71 -9.35 -7.95 9.60
C ASP A 71 -7.87 -7.60 9.33
N VAL A 72 -7.65 -6.56 8.53
CA VAL A 72 -6.30 -6.04 8.26
C VAL A 72 -5.95 -5.08 9.39
N ASN A 73 -4.82 -5.28 10.05
CA ASN A 73 -4.26 -4.26 10.93
C ASN A 73 -3.67 -3.13 10.09
N PHE A 74 -4.15 -1.89 10.22
CA PHE A 74 -3.67 -0.76 9.41
C PHE A 74 -3.69 0.57 10.16
N TRP A 75 -2.91 1.53 9.65
CA TRP A 75 -2.99 2.92 10.13
C TRP A 75 -4.07 3.68 9.37
N GLY A 76 -5.26 3.70 9.95
CA GLY A 76 -6.40 4.41 9.38
C GLY A 76 -6.30 5.93 9.49
N ASN A 77 -7.37 6.59 9.06
CA ASN A 77 -7.47 8.05 8.97
C ASN A 77 -7.17 8.82 10.27
N SER A 78 -7.34 8.19 11.44
CA SER A 78 -7.08 8.78 12.75
C SER A 78 -5.60 8.76 13.15
N ILE A 79 -4.78 7.90 12.55
CA ILE A 79 -3.38 7.69 12.95
C ILE A 79 -2.42 8.39 11.99
N TRP A 80 -2.57 8.20 10.67
CA TRP A 80 -1.65 8.79 9.70
C TRP A 80 -1.82 10.32 9.60
N PRO A 81 -0.81 11.16 9.85
CA PRO A 81 -0.94 12.60 9.69
C PRO A 81 -1.03 13.00 8.22
N GLY A 82 -1.81 14.05 7.94
CA GLY A 82 -1.87 14.60 6.58
C GLY A 82 -0.56 15.32 6.23
N ASN A 83 -0.16 15.25 4.96
CA ASN A 83 1.02 15.94 4.41
C ASN A 83 2.37 15.54 5.05
N SER A 84 2.55 14.27 5.39
CA SER A 84 3.81 13.73 5.95
C SER A 84 4.47 12.69 5.03
N PRO A 85 4.93 13.08 3.83
CA PRO A 85 5.61 12.15 2.92
C PRO A 85 6.96 11.66 3.49
N ASP A 86 7.60 12.47 4.33
CA ASP A 86 8.84 12.15 5.05
C ASP A 86 8.73 10.90 5.94
N MET A 87 7.52 10.61 6.42
CA MET A 87 7.24 9.43 7.23
C MET A 87 6.83 8.21 6.40
N ASN A 88 6.51 8.37 5.11
CA ASN A 88 6.10 7.29 4.23
C ASN A 88 7.34 6.61 3.63
N PRO A 89 7.68 5.38 4.05
CA PRO A 89 8.89 4.74 3.57
C PRO A 89 8.85 4.40 2.07
N ALA A 90 7.66 4.37 1.45
CA ALA A 90 7.52 4.18 0.01
C ALA A 90 8.10 5.34 -0.81
N GLU A 91 8.14 6.56 -0.27
CA GLU A 91 8.77 7.71 -0.93
C GLU A 91 10.28 7.50 -1.11
N ASN A 92 10.94 6.91 -0.12
CA ASN A 92 12.37 6.58 -0.20
C ASN A 92 12.65 5.52 -1.28
N VAL A 93 11.78 4.50 -1.38
CA VAL A 93 11.90 3.46 -2.42
C VAL A 93 11.66 4.07 -3.80
N GLY A 94 10.68 4.96 -3.93
CA GLY A 94 10.40 5.70 -5.17
C GLY A 94 11.59 6.55 -5.63
N ALA A 95 12.25 7.26 -4.70
CA ALA A 95 13.44 8.05 -5.00
C ALA A 95 14.58 7.19 -5.55
N ILE A 96 14.90 6.06 -4.90
CA ILE A 96 15.94 5.13 -5.35
C ILE A 96 15.64 4.59 -6.76
N ILE A 97 14.38 4.24 -7.03
CA ILE A 97 13.98 3.73 -8.35
C ILE A 97 14.11 4.81 -9.41
N LYS A 98 13.66 6.03 -9.11
CA LYS A 98 13.76 7.16 -10.02
C LYS A 98 15.22 7.42 -10.41
N ASP A 99 16.11 7.56 -9.42
CA ASP A 99 17.54 7.78 -9.66
C ASP A 99 18.11 6.67 -10.55
N LYS A 100 17.72 5.41 -10.30
CA LYS A 100 18.20 4.29 -11.10
C LYS A 100 17.69 4.28 -12.54
N VAL A 101 16.45 4.71 -12.77
CA VAL A 101 15.88 4.83 -14.11
C VAL A 101 16.56 5.98 -14.87
N GLU A 102 16.83 7.11 -14.20
CA GLU A 102 17.51 8.26 -14.80
C GLU A 102 18.96 7.92 -15.20
N GLU A 103 19.68 7.09 -14.44
CA GLU A 103 21.00 6.58 -14.84
C GLU A 103 20.98 5.71 -16.12
N LEU A 104 19.84 5.09 -16.43
CA LEU A 104 19.68 4.17 -17.56
C LEU A 104 19.17 4.87 -18.82
N MET A 105 18.78 6.13 -18.72
CA MET A 105 18.30 6.98 -19.81
C MET A 105 19.43 7.80 -20.45
#